data_AF-A0A8B8ZDF1-F1
#
_entry.id   AF-A0A8B8ZDF1-F1
#
_cell.length_a   1.000
_cell.length_b   1.000
_cell.length_c   1.000
_cell.angle_alpha   90.00
_cell.angle_beta   90.00
_cell.angle_gamma   90.00
#
_symmetry.space_group_name_H-M   'P 1'
#
loop_
_entity.id
_entity.type
_entity.pdbx_description
1 polymer ?
#
loop_
_entity_poly.entity_id
_entity_poly.type
_entity_poly.pdbx_seq_one_letter_code
_entity_poly.pdbx_strand_id
1 'polypeptide(L)'
;MEALISLPSSHSFHLSALPSKPPHPLPSLPFHRHHSIKTHHRIFSPTKTTRLNAQLSSSPATTITGLPGAEARTGGEKFNWFAHWYPLAPVCDLDKRAPNAKTVMGLDVVIWWDRHEGRWQVFDDRCPHRLAPLSEGRVDPWGRLQCVYHGWCFDGNGSCKYIPQAPPNGPPVHTFNKACAAVYPSVEQNKIVWFWPSTDPEYKDILMKQKPPYIPELDDPSYTSPMGTRDLPYGYEVLIENLMDPAHVRYAHRGIMRIPKREVPGRYERKIAKVGPSNWQKSCFVPTKSDAMVVAFRNWLRKYSNNQVDWGTLPTAHLPPTPPKEQLMDRYWSHVVQCGSCRVALKGLRKLEVFLQVISIASIGIVAASKQGLMSTITRTAVVSAAVLCFLASRWLSHFIYKNFYFHDYSHAFR
;
A
#
# COMPACT_ATOMS: atom_id res chain seq x y z
N MET A 1 -14.47 5.45 71.33
CA MET A 1 -13.27 5.44 70.47
C MET A 1 -13.73 4.99 69.08
N GLU A 2 -14.42 5.82 68.29
CA GLU A 2 -14.11 7.19 67.82
C GLU A 2 -12.99 7.21 66.76
N ALA A 3 -12.99 8.11 65.79
CA ALA A 3 -14.08 8.88 65.15
C ALA A 3 -13.52 9.55 63.87
N LEU A 4 -14.40 9.86 62.91
CA LEU A 4 -14.31 10.94 61.90
C LEU A 4 -12.97 11.24 61.17
N ILE A 5 -13.03 11.42 59.85
CA ILE A 5 -12.66 12.67 59.13
C ILE A 5 -12.93 12.48 57.63
N SER A 6 -13.23 13.58 56.92
CA SER A 6 -13.58 13.61 55.49
C SER A 6 -12.81 14.71 54.74
N LEU A 7 -12.82 14.65 53.40
CA LEU A 7 -12.40 15.69 52.43
C LEU A 7 -10.87 15.85 52.21
N PRO A 8 -10.41 16.44 51.08
CA PRO A 8 -10.96 16.33 49.71
C PRO A 8 -9.90 16.14 48.58
N SER A 9 -10.38 15.74 47.39
CA SER A 9 -9.91 16.15 46.05
C SER A 9 -8.42 16.13 45.63
N SER A 10 -8.11 15.45 44.52
CA SER A 10 -7.23 16.01 43.48
C SER A 10 -7.51 15.38 42.09
N HIS A 11 -7.49 16.20 41.03
CA HIS A 11 -7.64 15.71 39.65
C HIS A 11 -6.30 15.20 39.11
N SER A 12 -6.21 13.92 38.80
CA SER A 12 -5.05 13.35 38.10
C SER A 12 -5.18 13.56 36.59
N PHE A 13 -4.33 14.40 36.01
CA PHE A 13 -4.23 14.57 34.56
C PHE A 13 -3.56 13.35 33.92
N HIS A 14 -4.27 12.63 33.05
CA HIS A 14 -3.67 11.58 32.22
C HIS A 14 -2.73 12.19 31.18
N LEU A 15 -1.41 12.11 31.41
CA LEU A 15 -0.45 12.17 30.31
C LEU A 15 -0.49 10.85 29.55
N SER A 16 -0.95 10.88 28.30
CA SER A 16 -0.84 9.75 27.39
C SER A 16 0.62 9.54 26.99
N ALA A 17 1.21 8.43 27.43
CA ALA A 17 2.57 8.05 27.04
C ALA A 17 2.64 7.74 25.53
N LEU A 18 3.71 8.19 24.88
CA LEU A 18 4.04 7.78 23.52
C LEU A 18 4.56 6.32 23.54
N PRO A 19 4.18 5.47 22.56
CA PRO A 19 4.70 4.11 22.48
C PRO A 19 6.22 4.08 22.26
N SER A 20 6.89 3.13 22.90
CA SER A 20 8.35 3.00 22.93
C SER A 20 8.95 2.52 21.61
N LYS A 21 10.27 2.74 21.45
CA LYS A 21 11.02 2.62 20.20
C LYS A 21 12.07 1.48 20.27
N PRO A 22 12.14 0.57 19.29
CA PRO A 22 13.24 -0.41 19.18
C PRO A 22 14.59 0.25 18.78
N PRO A 23 15.73 -0.46 18.92
CA PRO A 23 17.06 0.16 19.02
C PRO A 23 17.65 0.77 17.73
N HIS A 24 18.83 1.37 17.86
CA HIS A 24 19.43 2.35 16.94
C HIS A 24 20.27 1.74 15.81
N PRO A 25 20.33 2.38 14.63
CA PRO A 25 21.48 2.31 13.73
C PRO A 25 22.60 3.29 14.14
N LEU A 26 23.83 2.93 13.79
CA LEU A 26 25.09 3.64 14.08
C LEU A 26 25.40 4.79 13.07
N PRO A 27 26.44 5.63 13.27
CA PRO A 27 26.46 6.99 12.69
C PRO A 27 26.83 7.07 11.19
N SER A 28 26.43 8.17 10.57
CA SER A 28 26.63 8.46 9.14
C SER A 28 27.94 9.18 8.84
N LEU A 29 28.69 8.69 7.85
CA LEU A 29 29.78 9.43 7.18
C LEU A 29 29.24 10.43 6.13
N PRO A 30 30.02 11.45 5.72
CA PRO A 30 29.50 12.62 5.02
C PRO A 30 29.17 12.40 3.53
N PHE A 31 28.17 13.16 3.05
CA PHE A 31 27.78 13.21 1.64
C PHE A 31 28.66 14.19 0.83
N HIS A 32 29.09 13.79 -0.36
CA HIS A 32 29.60 14.72 -1.37
C HIS A 32 28.47 15.58 -1.98
N ARG A 33 28.80 16.83 -2.33
CA ARG A 33 27.91 17.71 -3.12
C ARG A 33 27.87 17.26 -4.58
N HIS A 34 26.69 17.36 -5.20
CA HIS A 34 26.57 17.54 -6.65
C HIS A 34 25.72 18.78 -6.97
N HIS A 35 25.93 19.33 -8.16
CA HIS A 35 25.47 20.68 -8.53
C HIS A 35 23.97 20.74 -8.88
N SER A 36 23.37 21.89 -8.59
CA SER A 36 22.04 22.24 -9.10
C SER A 36 22.16 22.77 -10.53
N ILE A 37 21.46 22.13 -11.47
CA ILE A 37 21.20 22.67 -12.80
C ILE A 37 19.83 23.36 -12.75
N LYS A 38 19.77 24.63 -13.19
CA LYS A 38 18.52 25.38 -13.35
C LYS A 38 17.95 25.12 -14.75
N THR A 39 16.66 24.83 -14.84
CA THR A 39 15.91 24.88 -16.10
C THR A 39 14.82 25.95 -16.01
N HIS A 40 14.57 26.66 -17.11
CA HIS A 40 13.62 27.77 -17.15
C HIS A 40 12.21 27.27 -17.49
N HIS A 41 11.22 27.65 -16.67
CA HIS A 41 9.81 27.48 -17.05
C HIS A 41 9.44 28.49 -18.15
N ARG A 42 9.00 28.02 -19.31
CA ARG A 42 8.16 28.80 -20.23
C ARG A 42 6.70 28.54 -19.92
N ILE A 43 5.93 29.61 -19.75
CA ILE A 43 4.48 29.56 -19.57
C ILE A 43 3.84 29.50 -20.97
N PHE A 44 2.88 28.59 -21.17
CA PHE A 44 2.01 28.55 -22.35
C PHE A 44 0.54 28.64 -21.91
N SER A 45 -0.22 29.49 -22.60
CA SER A 45 -1.63 29.76 -22.33
C SER A 45 -2.56 28.69 -22.92
N PRO A 46 -3.72 28.40 -22.32
CA PRO A 46 -4.61 27.34 -22.77
C PRO A 46 -5.45 27.75 -24.00
N THR A 47 -5.55 26.86 -24.99
CA THR A 47 -6.43 27.04 -26.16
C THR A 47 -7.49 25.96 -26.27
N LYS A 48 -8.76 26.39 -26.26
CA LYS A 48 -9.98 25.73 -26.76
C LYS A 48 -10.25 24.28 -26.31
N THR A 49 -11.18 24.14 -25.38
CA THR A 49 -11.87 22.87 -25.04
C THR A 49 -12.78 22.38 -26.18
N THR A 50 -12.47 21.21 -26.75
CA THR A 50 -13.40 20.49 -27.63
C THR A 50 -14.33 19.62 -26.79
N ARG A 51 -15.66 19.77 -26.94
CA ARG A 51 -16.63 18.88 -26.26
C ARG A 51 -16.78 17.57 -27.04
N LEU A 52 -16.42 16.45 -26.42
CA LEU A 52 -16.82 15.12 -26.89
C LEU A 52 -18.21 14.76 -26.34
N ASN A 53 -19.22 14.78 -27.21
CA ASN A 53 -20.56 14.25 -26.88
C ASN A 53 -20.56 12.73 -27.07
N ALA A 54 -20.46 11.97 -25.97
CA ALA A 54 -20.73 10.54 -25.99
C ALA A 54 -22.26 10.30 -25.98
N GLN A 55 -22.85 9.98 -27.13
CA GLN A 55 -24.24 9.52 -27.18
C GLN A 55 -24.33 8.09 -26.61
N LEU A 56 -25.03 7.92 -25.48
CA LEU A 56 -25.42 6.59 -25.02
C LEU A 56 -26.49 6.04 -25.98
N SER A 57 -26.16 4.95 -26.69
CA SER A 57 -27.14 4.23 -27.51
C SER A 57 -28.14 3.51 -26.61
N SER A 58 -29.43 3.74 -26.85
CA SER A 58 -30.52 3.19 -26.04
C SER A 58 -30.92 1.78 -26.50
N SER A 59 -30.37 0.74 -25.88
CA SER A 59 -30.90 -0.63 -26.04
C SER A 59 -32.28 -0.77 -25.38
N PRO A 60 -33.22 -1.53 -26.00
CA PRO A 60 -34.60 -1.62 -25.53
C PRO A 60 -34.74 -2.31 -24.17
N ALA A 61 -35.85 -2.06 -23.49
CA ALA A 61 -36.10 -2.62 -22.16
C ALA A 61 -36.60 -4.08 -22.23
N THR A 62 -35.71 -5.03 -21.94
CA THR A 62 -36.11 -6.42 -21.65
C THR A 62 -36.85 -6.48 -20.31
N THR A 63 -38.11 -6.92 -20.34
CA THR A 63 -38.91 -7.24 -19.14
C THR A 63 -38.31 -8.45 -18.44
N ILE A 64 -38.08 -8.38 -17.12
CA ILE A 64 -37.62 -9.52 -16.32
C ILE A 64 -38.83 -10.30 -15.82
N THR A 65 -39.16 -11.39 -16.50
CA THR A 65 -40.16 -12.38 -16.06
C THR A 65 -39.51 -13.71 -15.74
N GLY A 66 -39.71 -14.20 -14.51
CA GLY A 66 -39.54 -15.60 -14.08
C GLY A 66 -38.24 -16.33 -14.46
N LEU A 67 -37.26 -16.37 -13.55
CA LEU A 67 -36.20 -17.38 -13.59
C LEU A 67 -36.69 -18.69 -12.94
N PRO A 68 -36.64 -19.85 -13.64
CA PRO A 68 -36.88 -21.16 -13.03
C PRO A 68 -35.84 -21.54 -11.97
N GLY A 69 -36.15 -22.60 -11.22
CA GLY A 69 -35.30 -23.14 -10.16
C GLY A 69 -33.98 -23.76 -10.63
N ALA A 70 -33.17 -24.19 -9.67
CA ALA A 70 -31.79 -24.61 -9.89
C ALA A 70 -31.63 -25.89 -10.75
N GLU A 71 -30.88 -25.78 -11.85
CA GLU A 71 -30.14 -26.89 -12.43
C GLU A 71 -28.65 -26.76 -12.10
N ALA A 72 -28.09 -27.73 -11.37
CA ALA A 72 -26.66 -27.80 -11.10
C ALA A 72 -25.92 -28.43 -12.29
N ARG A 73 -25.50 -27.60 -13.27
CA ARG A 73 -24.69 -28.06 -14.40
C ARG A 73 -23.26 -28.40 -13.98
N THR A 74 -23.05 -29.66 -13.62
CA THR A 74 -21.73 -30.27 -13.47
C THR A 74 -21.00 -30.31 -14.81
N GLY A 75 -19.68 -30.07 -14.80
CA GLY A 75 -18.86 -30.05 -16.03
C GLY A 75 -18.53 -28.67 -16.60
N GLY A 76 -18.78 -27.58 -15.87
CA GLY A 76 -18.23 -26.26 -16.22
C GLY A 76 -16.72 -26.18 -16.00
N GLU A 77 -16.03 -25.50 -16.92
CA GLU A 77 -14.65 -25.02 -16.74
C GLU A 77 -14.53 -24.23 -15.43
N LYS A 78 -13.44 -24.43 -14.68
CA LYS A 78 -13.12 -23.66 -13.46
C LYS A 78 -12.08 -22.61 -13.75
N PHE A 79 -12.22 -21.45 -13.13
CA PHE A 79 -11.19 -20.40 -13.18
C PHE A 79 -10.00 -20.81 -12.30
N ASN A 80 -8.81 -20.88 -12.91
CA ASN A 80 -7.57 -21.19 -12.19
C ASN A 80 -6.93 -19.87 -11.70
N TRP A 81 -7.20 -19.53 -10.45
CA TRP A 81 -6.62 -18.36 -9.77
C TRP A 81 -5.08 -18.35 -9.75
N PHE A 82 -4.42 -19.50 -9.97
CA PHE A 82 -2.96 -19.62 -10.00
C PHE A 82 -2.33 -19.57 -11.41
N ALA A 83 -3.15 -19.37 -12.45
CA ALA A 83 -2.70 -19.34 -13.86
C ALA A 83 -2.94 -17.99 -14.55
N HIS A 84 -2.65 -16.88 -13.85
CA HIS A 84 -2.76 -15.51 -14.37
C HIS A 84 -1.65 -14.59 -13.82
N TRP A 85 -1.40 -13.48 -14.52
CA TRP A 85 -0.46 -12.44 -14.05
C TRP A 85 -1.09 -11.54 -12.99
N TYR A 86 -0.45 -11.43 -11.82
CA TYR A 86 -0.86 -10.54 -10.74
C TYR A 86 0.17 -9.42 -10.50
N PRO A 87 -0.27 -8.18 -10.22
CA PRO A 87 0.61 -7.08 -9.86
C PRO A 87 1.05 -7.23 -8.40
N LEU A 88 2.36 -7.38 -8.16
CA LEU A 88 2.90 -7.73 -6.84
C LEU A 88 3.36 -6.50 -6.05
N ALA A 89 4.06 -5.57 -6.70
CA ALA A 89 4.43 -4.27 -6.11
C ALA A 89 4.79 -3.22 -7.19
N PRO A 90 4.50 -1.93 -6.98
CA PRO A 90 5.08 -0.87 -7.78
C PRO A 90 6.57 -0.70 -7.43
N VAL A 91 7.42 -0.50 -8.42
CA VAL A 91 8.89 -0.46 -8.28
C VAL A 91 9.37 0.68 -7.37
N CYS A 92 8.56 1.74 -7.19
CA CYS A 92 8.86 2.85 -6.28
C CYS A 92 8.81 2.50 -4.78
N ASP A 93 8.14 1.41 -4.41
CA ASP A 93 7.96 0.97 -3.03
C ASP A 93 8.95 -0.15 -2.63
N LEU A 94 9.89 -0.50 -3.53
CA LEU A 94 10.90 -1.56 -3.33
C LEU A 94 12.33 -0.99 -3.16
N ASP A 95 13.15 -1.61 -2.31
CA ASP A 95 14.57 -1.25 -2.14
C ASP A 95 15.49 -2.28 -2.80
N LYS A 96 16.26 -1.87 -3.82
CA LYS A 96 17.21 -2.76 -4.55
C LYS A 96 18.39 -3.26 -3.70
N ARG A 97 18.50 -2.82 -2.44
CA ARG A 97 19.57 -3.22 -1.50
C ARG A 97 19.12 -4.29 -0.50
N ALA A 98 17.83 -4.56 -0.40
CA ALA A 98 17.24 -5.52 0.52
C ALA A 98 16.25 -6.44 -0.23
N PRO A 99 16.01 -7.65 0.28
CA PRO A 99 14.81 -8.41 -0.06
C PRO A 99 13.55 -7.68 0.48
N ASN A 100 12.40 -7.89 -0.15
CA ASN A 100 11.15 -7.22 0.17
C ASN A 100 10.04 -8.28 0.27
N ALA A 101 9.49 -8.50 1.48
CA ALA A 101 8.40 -9.45 1.69
C ALA A 101 7.07 -8.94 1.11
N LYS A 102 6.27 -9.85 0.53
CA LYS A 102 4.84 -9.64 0.22
C LYS A 102 4.07 -10.95 0.38
N THR A 103 2.80 -10.86 0.76
CA THR A 103 1.86 -11.99 0.74
C THR A 103 0.76 -11.69 -0.28
N VAL A 104 0.60 -12.53 -1.31
CA VAL A 104 -0.42 -12.34 -2.36
C VAL A 104 -1.04 -13.69 -2.74
N MET A 105 -2.37 -13.74 -2.88
CA MET A 105 -3.14 -14.99 -3.10
C MET A 105 -2.88 -16.10 -2.06
N GLY A 106 -2.44 -15.72 -0.85
CA GLY A 106 -2.05 -16.64 0.22
C GLY A 106 -0.65 -17.26 0.07
N LEU A 107 0.14 -16.80 -0.90
CA LEU A 107 1.54 -17.15 -1.09
C LEU A 107 2.43 -16.08 -0.45
N ASP A 108 3.34 -16.48 0.42
CA ASP A 108 4.39 -15.62 0.98
C ASP A 108 5.59 -15.61 0.03
N VAL A 109 5.92 -14.45 -0.52
CA VAL A 109 6.93 -14.29 -1.58
C VAL A 109 7.93 -13.18 -1.27
N VAL A 110 9.17 -13.39 -1.70
CA VAL A 110 10.27 -12.43 -1.56
C VAL A 110 10.62 -11.81 -2.91
N ILE A 111 10.51 -10.48 -3.00
CA ILE A 111 10.96 -9.70 -4.15
C ILE A 111 12.37 -9.19 -3.86
N TRP A 112 13.34 -9.53 -4.70
CA TRP A 112 14.72 -9.08 -4.53
C TRP A 112 15.35 -8.66 -5.85
N TRP A 113 16.40 -7.84 -5.77
CA TRP A 113 17.11 -7.33 -6.95
C TRP A 113 18.36 -8.18 -7.21
N ASP A 114 18.33 -8.98 -8.29
CA ASP A 114 19.50 -9.69 -8.76
C ASP A 114 20.47 -8.69 -9.42
N ARG A 115 21.70 -8.63 -8.91
CA ARG A 115 22.73 -7.69 -9.41
C ARG A 115 23.51 -8.22 -10.62
N HIS A 116 23.49 -9.52 -10.88
CA HIS A 116 24.09 -10.12 -12.07
C HIS A 116 23.15 -9.94 -13.27
N GLU A 117 21.88 -10.28 -13.08
CA GLU A 117 20.83 -10.21 -14.10
C GLU A 117 20.24 -8.80 -14.28
N GLY A 118 20.44 -7.90 -13.32
CA GLY A 118 19.97 -6.52 -13.39
C GLY A 118 18.45 -6.39 -13.41
N ARG A 119 17.73 -7.25 -12.67
CA ARG A 119 16.26 -7.33 -12.65
C ARG A 119 15.69 -7.77 -11.30
N TRP A 120 14.39 -7.54 -11.10
CA TRP A 120 13.64 -8.06 -9.95
C TRP A 120 13.29 -9.54 -10.15
N GLN A 121 13.57 -10.35 -9.13
CA GLN A 121 13.22 -11.76 -9.06
C GLN A 121 12.26 -12.00 -7.88
N VAL A 122 11.32 -12.94 -8.04
CA VAL A 122 10.29 -13.28 -7.06
C VAL A 122 10.37 -14.76 -6.68
N PHE A 123 10.74 -15.06 -5.44
CA PHE A 123 10.84 -16.45 -4.94
C PHE A 123 9.78 -16.73 -3.88
N ASP A 124 9.52 -18.02 -3.61
CA ASP A 124 8.86 -18.49 -2.38
C ASP A 124 9.67 -17.99 -1.18
N ASP A 125 9.02 -17.39 -0.17
CA ASP A 125 9.73 -16.76 0.96
C ASP A 125 10.20 -17.77 2.01
N ARG A 126 10.92 -18.81 1.55
CA ARG A 126 11.17 -20.03 2.30
C ARG A 126 12.50 -20.65 1.90
N CYS A 127 13.49 -20.55 2.77
CA CYS A 127 14.79 -21.16 2.54
C CYS A 127 14.68 -22.70 2.51
N PRO A 128 15.11 -23.40 1.43
CA PRO A 128 14.93 -24.85 1.30
C PRO A 128 15.65 -25.68 2.37
N HIS A 129 16.65 -25.11 3.06
CA HIS A 129 17.36 -25.79 4.15
C HIS A 129 16.51 -25.98 5.41
N ARG A 130 15.94 -24.90 5.98
CA ARG A 130 15.21 -24.91 7.26
C ARG A 130 14.04 -23.92 7.32
N LEU A 131 13.47 -23.60 6.17
CA LEU A 131 12.22 -22.86 5.98
C LEU A 131 12.19 -21.42 6.54
N ALA A 132 13.31 -20.89 7.02
CA ALA A 132 13.42 -19.49 7.43
C ALA A 132 13.14 -18.56 6.23
N PRO A 133 12.48 -17.41 6.46
CA PRO A 133 12.20 -16.45 5.40
C PRO A 133 13.49 -15.98 4.72
N LEU A 134 13.41 -15.84 3.41
CA LEU A 134 14.46 -15.26 2.57
C LEU A 134 14.35 -13.74 2.55
N SER A 135 13.17 -13.18 2.86
CA SER A 135 12.91 -11.75 2.98
C SER A 135 13.62 -11.08 4.16
N GLU A 136 13.81 -11.80 5.27
CA GLU A 136 14.68 -11.39 6.39
C GLU A 136 16.18 -11.47 6.05
N GLY A 137 16.51 -12.02 4.87
CA GLY A 137 17.87 -12.13 4.34
C GLY A 137 18.46 -10.82 3.84
N ARG A 138 19.39 -10.93 2.90
CA ARG A 138 20.10 -9.78 2.31
C ARG A 138 20.53 -10.09 0.87
N VAL A 139 20.70 -9.05 0.06
CA VAL A 139 21.49 -9.16 -1.18
C VAL A 139 22.97 -9.08 -0.79
N ASP A 140 23.71 -10.17 -1.00
CA ASP A 140 25.11 -10.30 -0.55
C ASP A 140 26.08 -9.42 -1.38
N PRO A 141 27.36 -9.28 -0.96
CA PRO A 141 28.34 -8.47 -1.68
C PRO A 141 28.62 -8.91 -3.12
N TRP A 142 28.37 -10.19 -3.43
CA TRP A 142 28.56 -10.74 -4.78
C TRP A 142 27.36 -10.47 -5.69
N GLY A 143 26.16 -10.31 -5.12
CA GLY A 143 24.93 -9.96 -5.84
C GLY A 143 23.77 -10.95 -5.69
N ARG A 144 23.91 -11.94 -4.80
CA ARG A 144 23.00 -13.08 -4.62
C ARG A 144 22.03 -12.86 -3.45
N LEU A 145 20.89 -13.54 -3.47
CA LEU A 145 20.00 -13.59 -2.29
C LEU A 145 20.62 -14.52 -1.24
N GLN A 146 20.92 -14.00 -0.05
CA GLN A 146 21.49 -14.75 1.07
C GLN A 146 20.50 -14.86 2.23
N CYS A 147 20.15 -16.09 2.60
CA CYS A 147 19.29 -16.41 3.75
C CYS A 147 19.93 -15.95 5.07
N VAL A 148 19.13 -15.32 5.94
CA VAL A 148 19.58 -14.80 7.25
C VAL A 148 20.13 -15.90 8.17
N TYR A 149 19.48 -17.07 8.20
CA TYR A 149 19.68 -18.07 9.24
C TYR A 149 21.02 -18.81 9.13
N HIS A 150 21.37 -19.30 7.94
CA HIS A 150 22.58 -20.09 7.70
C HIS A 150 23.46 -19.55 6.56
N GLY A 151 23.13 -18.40 5.97
CA GLY A 151 23.96 -17.76 4.95
C GLY A 151 24.03 -18.47 3.60
N TRP A 152 23.12 -19.41 3.32
CA TRP A 152 22.96 -20.04 2.00
C TRP A 152 22.62 -18.96 0.96
N CYS A 153 23.29 -18.97 -0.20
CA CYS A 153 23.10 -17.99 -1.28
C CYS A 153 22.53 -18.61 -2.56
N PHE A 154 21.63 -17.88 -3.22
CA PHE A 154 20.91 -18.29 -4.42
C PHE A 154 21.10 -17.25 -5.56
N ASP A 155 21.21 -17.72 -6.82
CA ASP A 155 21.09 -16.84 -8.00
C ASP A 155 19.63 -16.53 -8.33
N GLY A 156 19.37 -15.64 -9.30
CA GLY A 156 18.04 -15.32 -9.82
C GLY A 156 17.25 -16.49 -10.39
N ASN A 157 17.89 -17.62 -10.72
CA ASN A 157 17.25 -18.87 -11.12
C ASN A 157 16.92 -19.79 -9.93
N GLY A 158 17.10 -19.33 -8.68
CA GLY A 158 16.87 -20.09 -7.45
C GLY A 158 17.96 -21.12 -7.16
N SER A 159 18.98 -21.26 -8.00
CA SER A 159 20.04 -22.25 -7.85
C SER A 159 20.93 -21.88 -6.68
N CYS A 160 21.16 -22.80 -5.74
CA CYS A 160 22.10 -22.57 -4.66
C CYS A 160 23.53 -22.47 -5.22
N LYS A 161 24.22 -21.35 -4.94
CA LYS A 161 25.60 -21.11 -5.38
C LYS A 161 26.61 -21.22 -4.25
N TYR A 162 26.17 -21.15 -3.00
CA TYR A 162 27.07 -21.15 -1.86
C TYR A 162 26.35 -21.60 -0.58
N ILE A 163 26.96 -22.54 0.12
CA ILE A 163 26.54 -23.06 1.41
C ILE A 163 27.74 -22.88 2.34
N PRO A 164 27.75 -21.91 3.28
CA PRO A 164 28.94 -21.60 4.09
C PRO A 164 29.43 -22.76 4.96
N GLN A 165 28.58 -23.77 5.20
CA GLN A 165 28.89 -24.97 5.99
C GLN A 165 29.33 -26.17 5.14
N ALA A 166 29.33 -26.06 3.80
CA ALA A 166 29.80 -27.12 2.93
C ALA A 166 31.33 -27.05 2.80
N PRO A 167 32.09 -28.12 3.12
CA PRO A 167 33.55 -28.09 2.99
C PRO A 167 33.96 -28.01 1.51
N PRO A 168 35.01 -27.25 1.14
CA PRO A 168 35.41 -27.05 -0.26
C PRO A 168 35.69 -28.34 -1.04
N ASN A 169 36.17 -29.38 -0.35
CA ASN A 169 36.49 -30.69 -0.93
C ASN A 169 35.37 -31.74 -0.70
N GLY A 170 34.19 -31.32 -0.28
CA GLY A 170 33.03 -32.20 -0.06
C GLY A 170 32.23 -32.47 -1.35
N PRO A 171 31.18 -33.31 -1.27
CA PRO A 171 30.21 -33.44 -2.34
C PRO A 171 29.59 -32.07 -2.68
N PRO A 172 29.27 -31.76 -3.95
CA PRO A 172 28.74 -30.47 -4.38
C PRO A 172 27.25 -30.31 -4.01
N VAL A 173 26.93 -30.34 -2.71
CA VAL A 173 25.56 -30.36 -2.16
C VAL A 173 24.67 -29.18 -2.61
N HIS A 174 25.28 -28.10 -3.10
CA HIS A 174 24.59 -26.94 -3.67
C HIS A 174 24.00 -27.20 -5.07
N THR A 175 24.47 -28.22 -5.82
CA THR A 175 23.96 -28.58 -7.16
C THR A 175 22.78 -29.56 -7.12
N PHE A 176 22.32 -29.97 -5.94
CA PHE A 176 21.12 -30.81 -5.83
C PHE A 176 19.85 -29.96 -5.97
N ASN A 177 18.86 -30.42 -6.74
CA ASN A 177 17.58 -29.71 -6.93
C ASN A 177 16.87 -29.38 -5.60
N LYS A 178 17.06 -30.20 -4.55
CA LYS A 178 16.53 -29.94 -3.19
C LYS A 178 17.19 -28.77 -2.46
N ALA A 179 18.32 -28.27 -2.95
CA ALA A 179 18.99 -27.08 -2.43
C ALA A 179 18.50 -25.79 -3.12
N CYS A 180 17.75 -25.87 -4.23
CA CYS A 180 17.25 -24.71 -4.94
C CYS A 180 16.04 -24.07 -4.22
N ALA A 181 15.96 -22.73 -4.27
CA ALA A 181 14.74 -22.00 -3.91
C ALA A 181 13.73 -22.08 -5.05
N ALA A 182 12.43 -22.08 -4.72
CA ALA A 182 11.36 -22.06 -5.72
C ALA A 182 11.17 -20.64 -6.29
N VAL A 183 11.05 -20.53 -7.61
CA VAL A 183 11.01 -19.26 -8.35
C VAL A 183 9.68 -19.09 -9.06
N TYR A 184 9.04 -17.95 -8.86
CA TYR A 184 7.85 -17.56 -9.62
C TYR A 184 8.26 -16.83 -10.90
N PRO A 185 7.65 -17.12 -12.07
CA PRO A 185 7.85 -16.31 -13.27
C PRO A 185 7.48 -14.86 -12.99
N SER A 186 8.41 -13.92 -13.21
CA SER A 186 8.25 -12.51 -12.85
C SER A 186 8.83 -11.56 -13.90
N VAL A 187 8.25 -10.36 -14.01
CA VAL A 187 8.66 -9.32 -14.98
C VAL A 187 8.39 -7.91 -14.44
N GLU A 188 9.27 -6.95 -14.73
CA GLU A 188 9.00 -5.53 -14.56
C GLU A 188 8.30 -5.00 -15.83
N GLN A 189 7.03 -4.56 -15.70
CA GLN A 189 6.25 -3.98 -16.81
C GLN A 189 5.43 -2.81 -16.29
N ASN A 190 5.43 -1.68 -17.01
CA ASN A 190 4.75 -0.44 -16.62
C ASN A 190 5.04 0.00 -15.17
N LYS A 191 6.32 -0.05 -14.76
CA LYS A 191 6.81 0.32 -13.41
C LYS A 191 6.25 -0.53 -12.26
N ILE A 192 5.68 -1.71 -12.57
CA ILE A 192 5.16 -2.70 -11.63
C ILE A 192 5.97 -4.00 -11.79
N VAL A 193 6.32 -4.64 -10.67
CA VAL A 193 6.74 -6.04 -10.65
C VAL A 193 5.48 -6.91 -10.71
N TRP A 194 5.34 -7.67 -11.78
CA TRP A 194 4.29 -8.68 -11.95
C TRP A 194 4.86 -10.07 -11.66
N PHE A 195 4.04 -10.96 -11.13
CA PHE A 195 4.38 -12.37 -10.97
C PHE A 195 3.24 -13.30 -11.43
N TRP A 196 3.62 -14.50 -11.82
CA TRP A 196 2.73 -15.62 -12.06
C TRP A 196 2.76 -16.51 -10.80
N PRO A 197 1.64 -16.70 -10.08
CA PRO A 197 1.60 -17.32 -8.75
C PRO A 197 1.66 -18.87 -8.80
N SER A 198 2.49 -19.42 -9.67
CA SER A 198 2.83 -20.85 -9.71
C SER A 198 4.31 -21.04 -10.05
N THR A 199 4.99 -21.93 -9.35
CA THR A 199 6.38 -22.33 -9.62
C THR A 199 6.48 -23.63 -10.42
N ASP A 200 5.39 -24.09 -11.03
CA ASP A 200 5.43 -25.30 -11.87
C ASP A 200 6.31 -25.06 -13.12
N PRO A 201 7.20 -26.00 -13.48
CA PRO A 201 8.00 -25.92 -14.69
C PRO A 201 7.24 -25.58 -15.99
N GLU A 202 5.94 -25.92 -16.12
CA GLU A 202 5.15 -25.58 -17.31
C GLU A 202 4.99 -24.06 -17.55
N TYR A 203 5.05 -23.27 -16.47
CA TYR A 203 4.92 -21.81 -16.47
C TYR A 203 6.27 -21.09 -16.50
N LYS A 204 7.40 -21.79 -16.46
CA LYS A 204 8.74 -21.17 -16.49
C LYS A 204 8.90 -20.13 -17.61
N ASP A 205 8.41 -20.47 -18.80
CA ASP A 205 8.48 -19.63 -20.00
C ASP A 205 7.14 -18.91 -20.30
N ILE A 206 6.25 -18.76 -19.31
CA ILE A 206 4.90 -18.19 -19.50
C ILE A 206 4.92 -16.79 -20.12
N LEU A 207 5.93 -15.98 -19.82
CA LEU A 207 6.12 -14.62 -20.37
C LEU A 207 6.24 -14.60 -21.92
N MET A 208 6.64 -15.72 -22.53
CA MET A 208 6.69 -15.88 -23.99
C MET A 208 5.33 -16.24 -24.60
N LYS A 209 4.44 -16.87 -23.81
CA LYS A 209 3.08 -17.30 -24.21
C LYS A 209 2.04 -16.21 -23.91
N GLN A 210 2.15 -15.55 -22.76
CA GLN A 210 1.25 -14.53 -22.24
C GLN A 210 2.03 -13.50 -21.43
N LYS A 211 1.86 -12.20 -21.73
CA LYS A 211 2.42 -11.09 -20.94
C LYS A 211 1.37 -10.53 -19.95
N PRO A 212 1.77 -9.79 -18.92
CA PRO A 212 0.83 -9.02 -18.11
C PRO A 212 0.09 -7.97 -18.97
N PRO A 213 -1.06 -7.44 -18.50
CA PRO A 213 -1.74 -6.32 -19.15
C PRO A 213 -0.80 -5.12 -19.33
N TYR A 214 -0.73 -4.58 -20.54
CA TYR A 214 0.12 -3.43 -20.89
C TYR A 214 -0.74 -2.16 -21.07
N ILE A 215 -0.29 -1.06 -20.48
CA ILE A 215 -0.98 0.24 -20.51
C ILE A 215 0.01 1.30 -21.03
N PRO A 216 -0.07 1.72 -22.32
CA PRO A 216 0.90 2.64 -22.92
C PRO A 216 1.09 3.95 -22.14
N GLU A 217 0.02 4.50 -21.57
CA GLU A 217 -0.02 5.75 -20.80
C GLU A 217 0.74 5.67 -19.46
N LEU A 218 1.18 4.46 -19.05
CA LEU A 218 2.08 4.31 -17.89
C LEU A 218 3.56 4.44 -18.28
N ASP A 219 3.92 4.33 -19.55
CA ASP A 219 5.31 4.47 -20.01
C ASP A 219 5.54 5.82 -20.75
N ASP A 220 4.49 6.46 -21.26
CA ASP A 220 4.54 7.80 -21.86
C ASP A 220 4.93 8.88 -20.81
N PRO A 221 6.05 9.63 -21.01
CA PRO A 221 6.53 10.63 -20.06
C PRO A 221 5.70 11.93 -20.03
N SER A 222 4.72 12.11 -20.92
CA SER A 222 3.75 13.22 -20.85
C SER A 222 2.65 12.99 -19.81
N TYR A 223 2.47 11.74 -19.36
CA TYR A 223 1.51 11.36 -18.32
C TYR A 223 2.16 11.36 -16.93
N THR A 224 1.36 11.59 -15.89
CA THR A 224 1.78 11.43 -14.49
C THR A 224 1.13 10.18 -13.91
N SER A 225 1.94 9.19 -13.56
CA SER A 225 1.50 7.89 -13.02
C SER A 225 1.74 7.83 -11.50
N PRO A 226 0.81 8.28 -10.64
CA PRO A 226 0.92 8.06 -9.20
C PRO A 226 0.68 6.58 -8.88
N MET A 227 1.62 5.95 -8.17
CA MET A 227 1.57 4.53 -7.81
C MET A 227 1.77 4.33 -6.31
N GLY A 228 1.28 3.21 -5.79
CA GLY A 228 1.46 2.80 -4.39
C GLY A 228 0.47 1.69 -4.00
N THR A 229 0.90 0.78 -3.14
CA THR A 229 0.05 -0.30 -2.60
C THR A 229 -0.74 0.18 -1.38
N ARG A 230 -1.89 -0.45 -1.09
CA ARG A 230 -2.54 -0.42 0.22
C ARG A 230 -3.22 -1.74 0.54
N ASP A 231 -3.00 -2.21 1.76
CA ASP A 231 -3.70 -3.36 2.32
C ASP A 231 -5.05 -2.91 2.89
N LEU A 232 -6.10 -3.68 2.59
CA LEU A 232 -7.49 -3.34 2.93
C LEU A 232 -8.14 -4.57 3.59
N PRO A 233 -8.83 -4.44 4.74
CA PRO A 233 -9.23 -5.57 5.58
C PRO A 233 -10.54 -6.23 5.11
N TYR A 234 -10.69 -6.46 3.80
CA TYR A 234 -11.88 -7.06 3.18
C TYR A 234 -11.53 -7.85 1.92
N GLY A 235 -12.41 -8.79 1.53
CA GLY A 235 -12.19 -9.71 0.42
C GLY A 235 -12.11 -9.01 -0.95
N TYR A 236 -11.28 -9.56 -1.83
CA TYR A 236 -11.10 -9.10 -3.21
C TYR A 236 -12.43 -9.01 -3.97
N GLU A 237 -13.31 -9.99 -3.79
CA GLU A 237 -14.64 -10.02 -4.41
C GLU A 237 -15.49 -8.81 -4.01
N VAL A 238 -15.36 -8.31 -2.78
CA VAL A 238 -16.08 -7.10 -2.33
C VAL A 238 -15.45 -5.83 -2.91
N LEU A 239 -14.13 -5.77 -3.03
CA LEU A 239 -13.44 -4.64 -3.68
C LEU A 239 -13.87 -4.51 -5.15
N ILE A 240 -13.93 -5.65 -5.87
CA ILE A 240 -14.37 -5.70 -7.26
C ILE A 240 -15.86 -5.35 -7.38
N GLU A 241 -16.72 -5.84 -6.50
CA GLU A 241 -18.14 -5.44 -6.50
C GLU A 241 -18.35 -3.95 -6.22
N ASN A 242 -17.56 -3.37 -5.31
CA ASN A 242 -17.60 -1.92 -5.10
C ASN A 242 -17.12 -1.15 -6.34
N LEU A 243 -16.06 -1.60 -7.00
CA LEU A 243 -15.56 -0.98 -8.24
C LEU A 243 -16.56 -1.11 -9.42
N MET A 244 -17.31 -2.21 -9.47
CA MET A 244 -18.29 -2.52 -10.52
C MET A 244 -19.69 -1.92 -10.27
N ASP A 245 -19.99 -1.40 -9.07
CA ASP A 245 -21.25 -0.72 -8.78
C ASP A 245 -21.23 0.77 -9.17
N PRO A 246 -21.99 1.21 -10.21
CA PRO A 246 -22.09 2.62 -10.56
C PRO A 246 -22.96 3.44 -9.60
N ALA A 247 -23.75 2.82 -8.72
CA ALA A 247 -24.62 3.53 -7.78
C ALA A 247 -23.82 4.18 -6.64
N HIS A 248 -22.89 3.45 -5.99
CA HIS A 248 -22.08 3.99 -4.89
C HIS A 248 -21.30 5.26 -5.28
N VAL A 249 -20.98 5.45 -6.57
CA VAL A 249 -20.26 6.61 -7.11
C VAL A 249 -20.94 7.93 -6.71
N ARG A 250 -22.28 7.99 -6.71
CA ARG A 250 -23.02 9.21 -6.35
C ARG A 250 -23.14 9.43 -4.84
N TYR A 251 -23.14 8.34 -4.07
CA TYR A 251 -23.50 8.34 -2.66
C TYR A 251 -22.28 8.32 -1.73
N ALA A 252 -21.33 7.40 -1.96
CA ALA A 252 -20.13 7.28 -1.14
C ALA A 252 -19.16 8.42 -1.42
N HIS A 253 -18.94 8.77 -2.70
CA HIS A 253 -17.98 9.81 -3.10
C HIS A 253 -18.55 11.25 -3.00
N ARG A 254 -19.69 11.43 -2.31
CA ARG A 254 -20.23 12.74 -1.92
C ARG A 254 -19.12 13.58 -1.28
N GLY A 255 -18.78 14.70 -1.91
CA GLY A 255 -17.74 15.64 -1.45
C GLY A 255 -16.30 15.31 -1.87
N ILE A 256 -16.06 14.13 -2.47
CA ILE A 256 -14.78 13.78 -3.11
C ILE A 256 -14.82 14.20 -4.59
N MET A 257 -15.84 13.73 -5.31
CA MET A 257 -16.03 14.01 -6.74
C MET A 257 -17.07 15.11 -6.97
N ARG A 258 -16.89 15.90 -8.03
CA ARG A 258 -17.82 17.00 -8.41
C ARG A 258 -19.07 16.44 -9.11
N ILE A 259 -19.93 15.78 -8.34
CA ILE A 259 -21.18 15.14 -8.79
C ILE A 259 -22.37 15.74 -8.00
N PRO A 260 -23.55 15.97 -8.60
CA PRO A 260 -24.74 16.48 -7.89
C PRO A 260 -25.23 15.55 -6.75
N LYS A 261 -25.75 16.17 -5.67
CA LYS A 261 -26.10 15.51 -4.39
C LYS A 261 -27.21 14.45 -4.47
N ARG A 262 -27.00 13.28 -3.84
CA ARG A 262 -27.94 12.69 -2.85
C ARG A 262 -27.26 11.63 -1.93
N GLU A 263 -28.04 10.95 -1.08
CA GLU A 263 -27.65 10.27 0.18
C GLU A 263 -28.17 8.82 0.30
N VAL A 264 -27.55 7.79 0.93
CA VAL A 264 -26.13 7.43 1.24
C VAL A 264 -25.99 5.90 0.89
N PRO A 265 -25.59 4.84 1.68
CA PRO A 265 -24.80 4.63 2.91
C PRO A 265 -23.62 3.60 2.72
N GLY A 266 -23.13 2.89 3.76
CA GLY A 266 -22.27 1.69 3.60
C GLY A 266 -21.92 0.92 4.90
N ARG A 267 -22.07 -0.43 4.90
CA ARG A 267 -21.53 -1.43 5.88
C ARG A 267 -21.87 -2.89 5.45
N TYR A 268 -21.14 -3.47 4.49
CA TYR A 268 -21.61 -4.61 3.67
C TYR A 268 -21.13 -6.01 4.14
N GLU A 269 -19.82 -6.28 4.16
CA GLU A 269 -19.26 -7.66 4.21
C GLU A 269 -19.82 -8.53 5.35
N ARG A 270 -19.87 -7.98 6.57
CA ARG A 270 -20.29 -8.70 7.79
C ARG A 270 -21.76 -9.14 7.81
N LYS A 271 -22.56 -8.74 6.81
CA LYS A 271 -23.90 -9.31 6.59
C LYS A 271 -23.84 -10.54 5.69
N ILE A 272 -23.13 -10.46 4.56
CA ILE A 272 -22.92 -11.59 3.64
C ILE A 272 -22.22 -12.76 4.36
N ALA A 273 -21.18 -12.49 5.15
CA ALA A 273 -20.49 -13.51 5.93
C ALA A 273 -21.40 -14.28 6.91
N LYS A 274 -22.49 -13.65 7.40
CA LYS A 274 -23.46 -14.28 8.32
C LYS A 274 -24.53 -15.12 7.63
N VAL A 275 -24.85 -14.86 6.35
CA VAL A 275 -25.76 -15.72 5.56
C VAL A 275 -25.01 -16.78 4.75
N GLY A 276 -23.70 -16.60 4.57
CA GLY A 276 -22.85 -17.41 3.70
C GLY A 276 -22.84 -16.90 2.25
N PRO A 277 -21.71 -17.04 1.52
CA PRO A 277 -21.55 -16.43 0.19
C PRO A 277 -22.58 -16.93 -0.84
N SER A 278 -23.02 -18.18 -0.74
CA SER A 278 -24.06 -18.76 -1.61
C SER A 278 -25.48 -18.22 -1.36
N ASN A 279 -25.70 -17.44 -0.29
CA ASN A 279 -27.00 -16.88 0.11
C ASN A 279 -27.03 -15.34 0.05
N TRP A 280 -26.08 -14.68 -0.63
CA TRP A 280 -25.89 -13.22 -0.54
C TRP A 280 -27.17 -12.41 -0.84
N GLN A 281 -28.05 -12.88 -1.72
CA GLN A 281 -29.34 -12.25 -2.04
C GLN A 281 -30.29 -12.18 -0.83
N LYS A 282 -30.12 -13.03 0.20
CA LYS A 282 -30.86 -12.96 1.47
C LYS A 282 -30.35 -11.86 2.40
N SER A 283 -29.13 -11.34 2.17
CA SER A 283 -28.61 -10.14 2.84
C SER A 283 -28.85 -8.85 2.04
N CYS A 284 -29.04 -8.95 0.72
CA CYS A 284 -28.91 -7.82 -0.20
C CYS A 284 -29.96 -7.90 -1.32
N PHE A 285 -30.89 -6.94 -1.34
CA PHE A 285 -31.86 -6.76 -2.42
C PHE A 285 -31.25 -5.89 -3.53
N VAL A 286 -31.26 -6.39 -4.77
CA VAL A 286 -30.63 -5.78 -5.95
C VAL A 286 -31.65 -5.61 -7.10
N PRO A 287 -32.60 -4.66 -7.00
CA PRO A 287 -33.74 -4.58 -7.90
C PRO A 287 -33.52 -3.73 -9.17
N THR A 288 -32.32 -3.17 -9.38
CA THR A 288 -32.10 -2.10 -10.36
C THR A 288 -31.18 -2.51 -11.52
N LYS A 289 -31.26 -1.79 -12.64
CA LYS A 289 -30.32 -1.96 -13.76
C LYS A 289 -28.87 -1.59 -13.39
N SER A 290 -28.66 -0.78 -12.35
CA SER A 290 -27.33 -0.47 -11.80
C SER A 290 -26.65 -1.72 -11.24
N ASP A 291 -27.41 -2.64 -10.65
CA ASP A 291 -26.88 -3.85 -10.00
C ASP A 291 -26.40 -4.91 -11.01
N ALA A 292 -26.66 -4.71 -12.32
CA ALA A 292 -26.43 -5.74 -13.34
C ALA A 292 -24.98 -6.25 -13.41
N MET A 293 -23.99 -5.37 -13.19
CA MET A 293 -22.56 -5.75 -13.19
C MET A 293 -22.19 -6.56 -11.93
N VAL A 294 -22.74 -6.21 -10.77
CA VAL A 294 -22.58 -6.95 -9.51
C VAL A 294 -23.24 -8.33 -9.62
N VAL A 295 -24.44 -8.41 -10.19
CA VAL A 295 -25.15 -9.67 -10.45
C VAL A 295 -24.37 -10.54 -11.45
N ALA A 296 -23.83 -9.96 -12.52
CA ALA A 296 -23.00 -10.67 -13.49
C ALA A 296 -21.73 -11.25 -12.85
N PHE A 297 -21.01 -10.46 -12.04
CA PHE A 297 -19.82 -10.90 -11.32
C PHE A 297 -20.12 -11.99 -10.27
N ARG A 298 -21.17 -11.83 -9.44
CA ARG A 298 -21.63 -12.86 -8.49
C ARG A 298 -22.10 -14.15 -9.18
N ASN A 299 -22.63 -14.07 -10.40
CA ASN A 299 -22.97 -15.26 -11.20
C ASN A 299 -21.73 -15.89 -11.85
N TRP A 300 -20.75 -15.09 -12.27
CA TRP A 300 -19.44 -15.56 -12.75
C TRP A 300 -18.69 -16.32 -11.65
N LEU A 301 -18.56 -15.74 -10.45
CA LEU A 301 -17.98 -16.41 -9.27
C LEU A 301 -18.69 -17.73 -8.95
N ARG A 302 -20.03 -17.78 -9.06
CA ARG A 302 -20.77 -19.04 -8.87
C ARG A 302 -20.39 -20.11 -9.88
N LYS A 303 -20.34 -19.74 -11.17
CA LYS A 303 -20.08 -20.69 -12.27
C LYS A 303 -18.65 -21.20 -12.28
N TYR A 304 -17.67 -20.31 -12.14
CA TYR A 304 -16.26 -20.63 -12.39
C TYR A 304 -15.43 -20.84 -11.11
N SER A 305 -15.90 -20.39 -9.93
CA SER A 305 -15.11 -20.43 -8.69
C SER A 305 -15.91 -20.80 -7.42
N ASN A 306 -17.05 -21.49 -7.54
CA ASN A 306 -17.88 -21.93 -6.40
C ASN A 306 -18.28 -20.82 -5.40
N ASN A 307 -18.50 -19.58 -5.90
CA ASN A 307 -18.75 -18.35 -5.13
C ASN A 307 -17.56 -17.85 -4.27
N GLN A 308 -16.34 -18.34 -4.45
CA GLN A 308 -15.18 -18.00 -3.63
C GLN A 308 -13.95 -17.66 -4.47
N VAL A 309 -13.02 -16.89 -3.89
CA VAL A 309 -11.65 -16.77 -4.39
C VAL A 309 -10.84 -17.92 -3.81
N ASP A 310 -9.96 -18.53 -4.60
CA ASP A 310 -9.00 -19.50 -4.07
C ASP A 310 -7.82 -18.75 -3.43
N TRP A 311 -7.70 -18.87 -2.11
CA TRP A 311 -6.66 -18.24 -1.30
C TRP A 311 -5.54 -19.22 -0.91
N GLY A 312 -5.45 -20.37 -1.59
CA GLY A 312 -4.43 -21.39 -1.35
C GLY A 312 -4.47 -21.91 0.09
N THR A 313 -3.39 -21.64 0.83
CA THR A 313 -3.19 -22.13 2.20
C THR A 313 -3.80 -21.26 3.31
N LEU A 314 -4.41 -20.10 2.99
CA LEU A 314 -5.00 -19.22 4.01
C LEU A 314 -6.31 -19.80 4.60
N PRO A 315 -6.46 -19.88 5.94
CA PRO A 315 -7.70 -20.32 6.57
C PRO A 315 -8.86 -19.34 6.31
N THR A 316 -9.84 -19.76 5.51
CA THR A 316 -11.03 -18.96 5.14
C THR A 316 -12.04 -18.74 6.28
N ALA A 317 -11.81 -19.32 7.47
CA ALA A 317 -12.81 -19.44 8.52
C ALA A 317 -13.26 -18.11 9.15
N HIS A 318 -12.33 -17.18 9.44
CA HIS A 318 -12.62 -15.95 10.18
C HIS A 318 -11.85 -14.74 9.66
N LEU A 319 -12.57 -13.69 9.28
CA LEU A 319 -11.99 -12.36 9.05
C LEU A 319 -11.43 -11.81 10.38
N PRO A 320 -10.25 -11.15 10.37
CA PRO A 320 -9.69 -10.53 11.57
C PRO A 320 -10.61 -9.40 12.09
N PRO A 321 -10.52 -9.06 13.39
CA PRO A 321 -11.24 -7.92 13.94
C PRO A 321 -10.84 -6.64 13.20
N THR A 322 -11.82 -5.84 12.78
CA THR A 322 -11.56 -4.61 12.00
C THR A 322 -10.69 -3.64 12.81
N PRO A 323 -9.51 -3.26 12.30
CA PRO A 323 -8.65 -2.28 12.96
C PRO A 323 -9.33 -0.91 13.16
N PRO A 324 -8.84 -0.08 14.10
CA PRO A 324 -9.26 1.32 14.24
C PRO A 324 -9.10 2.10 12.93
N LYS A 325 -9.95 3.12 12.72
CA LYS A 325 -9.95 3.94 11.49
C LYS A 325 -8.59 4.61 11.26
N GLU A 326 -7.92 4.96 12.35
CA GLU A 326 -6.61 5.58 12.43
C GLU A 326 -5.53 4.68 11.81
N GLN A 327 -5.61 3.36 12.09
CA GLN A 327 -4.73 2.34 11.53
C GLN A 327 -5.08 2.01 10.07
N LEU A 328 -6.37 2.00 9.71
CA LEU A 328 -6.82 1.74 8.34
C LEU A 328 -6.52 2.86 7.35
N MET A 329 -6.42 4.10 7.83
CA MET A 329 -6.07 5.27 7.04
C MET A 329 -4.61 5.72 7.27
N ASP A 330 -3.77 4.87 7.89
CA ASP A 330 -2.34 5.11 8.08
C ASP A 330 -1.61 5.02 6.73
N ARG A 331 -1.21 6.18 6.23
CA ARG A 331 -0.41 6.36 5.01
C ARG A 331 1.09 6.24 5.27
N TYR A 332 1.52 6.36 6.52
CA TYR A 332 2.93 6.39 6.88
C TYR A 332 3.55 5.02 6.65
N TRP A 333 2.99 3.98 7.28
CA TRP A 333 3.50 2.60 7.13
C TRP A 333 3.14 1.96 5.80
N SER A 334 1.94 2.21 5.28
CA SER A 334 1.48 1.61 4.01
C SER A 334 2.21 2.15 2.77
N HIS A 335 2.78 3.36 2.81
CA HIS A 335 3.46 3.95 1.65
C HIS A 335 4.65 4.85 1.98
N VAL A 336 4.54 5.83 2.90
CA VAL A 336 5.58 6.89 3.05
C VAL A 336 6.93 6.36 3.53
N VAL A 337 6.97 5.27 4.32
CA VAL A 337 8.24 4.63 4.69
C VAL A 337 8.88 3.84 3.54
N GLN A 338 8.07 3.34 2.61
CA GLN A 338 8.48 2.51 1.46
C GLN A 338 8.96 3.43 0.32
N CYS A 339 8.09 4.33 -0.13
CA CYS A 339 8.32 5.28 -1.21
C CYS A 339 9.42 6.31 -0.90
N GLY A 340 10.50 6.25 -1.69
CA GLY A 340 11.70 7.08 -1.48
C GLY A 340 11.45 8.59 -1.55
N SER A 341 10.60 9.06 -2.46
CA SER A 341 10.31 10.50 -2.64
C SER A 341 9.48 11.06 -1.48
N CYS A 342 8.43 10.34 -1.06
CA CYS A 342 7.63 10.69 0.11
C CYS A 342 8.46 10.69 1.40
N ARG A 343 9.35 9.72 1.58
CA ARG A 343 10.29 9.63 2.71
C ARG A 343 11.25 10.82 2.78
N VAL A 344 11.80 11.25 1.64
CA VAL A 344 12.65 12.44 1.54
C VAL A 344 11.87 13.73 1.80
N ALA A 345 10.68 13.87 1.21
CA ALA A 345 9.81 15.02 1.42
C ALA A 345 9.41 15.19 2.90
N LEU A 346 8.95 14.11 3.55
CA LEU A 346 8.62 14.13 4.98
C LEU A 346 9.82 14.53 5.84
N LYS A 347 11.02 13.98 5.56
CA LYS A 347 12.26 14.34 6.28
C LYS A 347 12.65 15.81 6.10
N GLY A 348 12.38 16.40 4.92
CA GLY A 348 12.54 17.84 4.66
C GLY A 348 11.54 18.70 5.45
N LEU A 349 10.26 18.36 5.37
CA LEU A 349 9.19 19.11 6.05
C LEU A 349 9.31 19.04 7.58
N ARG A 350 9.68 17.88 8.16
CA ARG A 350 9.97 17.76 9.60
C ARG A 350 11.18 18.60 10.05
N LYS A 351 12.22 18.73 9.21
CA LYS A 351 13.34 19.66 9.50
C LYS A 351 12.88 21.11 9.51
N LEU A 352 12.04 21.52 8.56
CA LEU A 352 11.47 22.86 8.51
C LEU A 352 10.55 23.15 9.72
N GLU A 353 9.74 22.18 10.14
CA GLU A 353 8.89 22.27 11.33
C GLU A 353 9.70 22.56 12.61
N VAL A 354 10.80 21.82 12.82
CA VAL A 354 11.72 22.04 13.96
C VAL A 354 12.45 23.39 13.83
N PHE A 355 12.92 23.74 12.64
CA PHE A 355 13.63 25.00 12.41
C PHE A 355 12.78 26.24 12.71
N LEU A 356 11.50 26.22 12.32
CA LEU A 356 10.53 27.28 12.66
C LEU A 356 10.29 27.39 14.17
N GLN A 357 10.25 26.26 14.89
CA GLN A 357 10.11 26.25 16.36
C GLN A 357 11.37 26.81 17.05
N VAL A 358 12.56 26.45 16.58
CA VAL A 358 13.84 26.98 17.08
C VAL A 358 13.93 28.50 16.83
N ILE A 359 13.57 28.99 15.64
CA ILE A 359 13.52 30.44 15.37
C ILE A 359 12.54 31.15 16.31
N SER A 360 11.35 30.59 16.53
CA SER A 360 10.36 31.19 17.44
C SER A 360 10.90 31.31 18.87
N ILE A 361 11.45 30.22 19.42
CA ILE A 361 11.96 30.19 20.79
C ILE A 361 13.19 31.11 20.93
N ALA A 362 14.13 31.06 19.99
CA ALA A 362 15.32 31.91 20.01
C ALA A 362 14.97 33.40 19.89
N SER A 363 14.00 33.77 19.06
CA SER A 363 13.54 35.16 18.90
C SER A 363 12.90 35.69 20.18
N ILE A 364 12.09 34.88 20.88
CA ILE A 364 11.53 35.22 22.19
C ILE A 364 12.64 35.34 23.24
N GLY A 365 13.61 34.43 23.24
CA GLY A 365 14.77 34.46 24.15
C GLY A 365 15.63 35.72 23.97
N ILE A 366 15.91 36.12 22.73
CA ILE A 366 16.63 37.37 22.40
C ILE A 366 15.85 38.58 22.92
N VAL A 367 14.54 38.65 22.67
CA VAL A 367 13.67 39.74 23.15
C VAL A 367 13.55 39.78 24.67
N ALA A 368 13.65 38.64 25.36
CA ALA A 368 13.64 38.56 26.82
C ALA A 368 15.00 38.99 27.42
N ALA A 369 16.12 38.60 26.81
CA ALA A 369 17.47 38.92 27.27
C ALA A 369 17.93 40.35 26.92
N SER A 370 17.34 40.99 25.90
CA SER A 370 17.69 42.36 25.51
C SER A 370 17.31 43.37 26.59
N LYS A 371 18.30 44.10 27.12
CA LYS A 371 18.07 45.22 28.06
C LYS A 371 17.21 46.32 27.40
N GLN A 372 16.38 47.00 28.19
CA GLN A 372 15.68 48.21 27.76
C GLN A 372 16.72 49.23 27.24
N GLY A 373 16.50 49.77 26.03
CA GLY A 373 17.44 50.64 25.32
C GLY A 373 18.31 49.94 24.26
N LEU A 374 18.53 48.62 24.34
CA LEU A 374 19.34 47.89 23.33
C LEU A 374 18.57 47.60 22.03
N MET A 375 17.23 47.62 22.08
CA MET A 375 16.35 47.47 20.92
C MET A 375 15.27 48.55 20.97
N SER A 376 14.92 49.12 19.81
CA SER A 376 13.75 50.01 19.72
C SER A 376 12.45 49.22 19.94
N THR A 377 11.39 49.89 20.41
CA THR A 377 10.06 49.28 20.56
C THR A 377 9.56 48.67 19.26
N ILE A 378 9.80 49.33 18.12
CA ILE A 378 9.42 48.83 16.79
C ILE A 378 10.16 47.53 16.47
N THR A 379 11.48 47.49 16.71
CA THR A 379 12.30 46.28 16.51
C THR A 379 11.85 45.14 17.42
N ARG A 380 11.55 45.44 18.69
CA ARG A 380 11.12 44.44 19.67
C ARG A 380 9.77 43.83 19.28
N THR A 381 8.79 44.64 18.91
CA THR A 381 7.49 44.19 18.40
C THR A 381 7.64 43.36 17.13
N ALA A 382 8.45 43.81 16.16
CA ALA A 382 8.67 43.09 14.90
C ALA A 382 9.26 41.67 15.13
N VAL A 383 10.23 41.53 16.04
CA VAL A 383 10.82 40.22 16.39
C VAL A 383 9.80 39.32 17.12
N VAL A 384 8.95 39.86 18.00
CA VAL A 384 7.86 39.08 18.61
C VAL A 384 6.83 38.63 17.56
N SER A 385 6.40 39.51 16.66
CA SER A 385 5.48 39.15 15.57
C SER A 385 6.08 38.08 14.66
N ALA A 386 7.36 38.18 14.30
CA ALA A 386 8.07 37.16 13.53
C ALA A 386 8.13 35.81 14.27
N ALA A 387 8.37 35.82 15.59
CA ALA A 387 8.37 34.61 16.42
C ALA A 387 6.99 33.93 16.43
N VAL A 388 5.92 34.69 16.65
CA VAL A 388 4.53 34.19 16.62
C VAL A 388 4.18 33.62 15.24
N LEU A 389 4.56 34.30 14.15
CA LEU A 389 4.35 33.79 12.79
C LEU A 389 5.13 32.49 12.54
N CYS A 390 6.37 32.35 13.03
CA CYS A 390 7.13 31.11 12.93
C CYS A 390 6.48 29.98 13.75
N PHE A 391 5.96 30.26 14.94
CA PHE A 391 5.21 29.27 15.73
C PHE A 391 3.95 28.81 14.99
N LEU A 392 3.11 29.74 14.53
CA LEU A 392 1.88 29.45 13.78
C LEU A 392 2.16 28.66 12.50
N ALA A 393 3.19 29.05 11.73
CA ALA A 393 3.66 28.30 10.57
C ALA A 393 4.11 26.88 10.93
N SER A 394 4.79 26.69 12.07
CA SER A 394 5.16 25.35 12.55
C SER A 394 3.95 24.49 12.92
N ARG A 395 2.91 25.08 13.54
CA ARG A 395 1.68 24.37 13.90
C ARG A 395 0.87 23.98 12.66
N TRP A 396 0.73 24.90 11.70
CA TRP A 396 0.15 24.63 10.39
C TRP A 396 0.90 23.53 9.65
N LEU A 397 2.24 23.60 9.63
CA LEU A 397 3.08 22.61 8.96
C LEU A 397 3.00 21.24 9.64
N SER A 398 2.91 21.17 10.97
CA SER A 398 2.68 19.93 11.70
C SER A 398 1.34 19.28 11.32
N HIS A 399 0.27 20.07 11.23
CA HIS A 399 -1.04 19.59 10.76
C HIS A 399 -1.02 19.17 9.28
N PHE A 400 -0.35 19.94 8.42
CA PHE A 400 -0.15 19.58 7.01
C PHE A 400 0.62 18.26 6.87
N ILE A 401 1.69 18.06 7.65
CA ILE A 401 2.47 16.83 7.67
C ILE A 401 1.59 15.66 8.12
N TYR A 402 0.85 15.80 9.22
CA TYR A 402 -0.05 14.75 9.71
C TYR A 402 -1.09 14.34 8.66
N LYS A 403 -1.78 15.33 8.07
CA LYS A 403 -2.87 15.14 7.10
C LYS A 403 -2.44 14.56 5.74
N ASN A 404 -1.17 14.76 5.35
CA ASN A 404 -0.67 14.33 4.05
C ASN A 404 0.24 13.09 4.09
N PHE A 405 0.92 12.82 5.22
CA PHE A 405 1.89 11.74 5.34
C PHE A 405 1.53 10.66 6.37
N TYR A 406 0.64 10.93 7.32
CA TYR A 406 0.27 9.97 8.37
C TYR A 406 -1.19 9.52 8.25
N PHE A 407 -2.15 10.42 8.35
CA PHE A 407 -3.57 10.08 8.44
C PHE A 407 -4.41 10.91 7.48
N HIS A 408 -5.31 10.26 6.74
CA HIS A 408 -6.25 10.95 5.87
C HIS A 408 -7.68 10.63 6.27
N ASP A 409 -8.26 11.46 7.16
CA ASP A 409 -9.67 11.32 7.49
C ASP A 409 -10.55 11.59 6.26
N TYR A 410 -11.31 10.58 5.85
CA TYR A 410 -12.57 10.81 5.17
C TYR A 410 -13.73 10.46 6.09
N SER A 411 -14.66 11.41 6.26
CA SER A 411 -15.84 11.28 7.10
C SER A 411 -17.06 11.76 6.32
N HIS A 412 -17.81 10.80 5.78
CA HIS A 412 -19.02 11.05 4.98
C HIS A 412 -20.16 11.67 5.80
N ALA A 413 -20.09 11.65 7.13
CA ALA A 413 -21.22 11.91 8.03
C ALA A 413 -21.46 13.41 8.36
N PHE A 414 -20.52 14.31 8.05
CA PHE A 414 -20.53 15.69 8.56
C PHE A 414 -20.31 16.78 7.48
N ARG A 415 -20.74 16.52 6.23
CA ARG A 415 -20.66 17.47 5.10
C ARG A 415 -21.78 17.32 4.08
#